data_AF-A0AAW9BUB7-F1
#
_entry.id   AF-A0AAW9BUB7-F1
#
_cell.length_a   1.000
_cell.length_b   1.000
_cell.length_c   1.000
_cell.angle_alpha   90.00
_cell.angle_beta   90.00
_cell.angle_gamma   90.00
#
_symmetry.space_group_name_H-M   'P 1'
#
loop_
_entity.id
_entity.type
_entity.pdbx_description
1 polymer ?
#
loop_
_entity_poly.entity_id
_entity_poly.type
_entity_poly.pdbx_seq_one_letter_code
_entity_poly.pdbx_strand_id
1 'polypeptide(L)'
;NKARGHFYALDDVRQTLRTGAPADENSGPMPMACWSCKSPDVARVIEERGEDGYFSGKWARLGSEIVNPIGCSDCHDTRSEKFNQGEPELALTRPYVERAFDVIGKNFDEQSRLDKQASVCAQCHVEYYFTGPTKAVKFPWDMGTTVGDMEKYYDALDFKDWTHAVSKAPMLKAQHPGFETWREGIHGKNKVVCVDCHMPKVTKEDGTVYTDHKVGNPFDRFEDTCAQ
;
A
#
# COMPACT_ATOMS: atom_id res chain seq x y z
N ASN A 1 -14.83 1.35 9.93
CA ASN A 1 -14.24 0.15 10.60
C ASN A 1 -12.74 0.34 10.71
N LYS A 2 -12.13 -0.15 11.80
CA LYS A 2 -10.68 -0.27 11.91
C LYS A 2 -10.18 -1.38 10.97
N ALA A 3 -8.89 -1.37 10.65
CA ALA A 3 -8.26 -2.45 9.88
C ALA A 3 -8.28 -3.78 10.64
N ARG A 4 -8.29 -4.89 9.89
CA ARG A 4 -8.09 -6.26 10.36
C ARG A 4 -7.07 -6.95 9.43
N GLY A 5 -6.87 -8.26 9.58
CA GLY A 5 -5.82 -8.98 8.85
C GLY A 5 -5.92 -8.85 7.32
N HIS A 6 -4.77 -8.88 6.64
CA HIS A 6 -4.63 -8.78 5.18
C HIS A 6 -5.56 -9.73 4.41
N PHE A 7 -5.84 -10.90 4.97
CA PHE A 7 -6.77 -11.88 4.43
C PHE A 7 -8.14 -11.28 4.08
N TYR A 8 -8.62 -10.30 4.84
CA TYR A 8 -9.95 -9.70 4.66
C TYR A 8 -9.96 -8.46 3.76
N ALA A 9 -8.82 -8.07 3.16
CA ALA A 9 -8.72 -6.84 2.38
C ALA A 9 -9.77 -6.77 1.26
N LEU A 10 -9.98 -7.88 0.55
CA LEU A 10 -10.99 -7.97 -0.52
C LEU A 10 -12.43 -7.93 0.00
N ASP A 11 -12.71 -8.68 1.06
CA ASP A 11 -14.05 -8.67 1.67
C ASP A 11 -14.41 -7.28 2.17
N ASP A 12 -13.47 -6.60 2.83
CA ASP A 12 -13.71 -5.28 3.41
C ASP A 12 -13.93 -4.20 2.35
N VAL A 13 -13.22 -4.25 1.22
CA VAL A 13 -13.45 -3.30 0.11
C VAL A 13 -14.73 -3.62 -0.66
N ARG A 14 -15.17 -4.88 -0.69
CA ARG A 14 -16.46 -5.28 -1.30
C ARG A 14 -17.66 -4.93 -0.44
N GLN A 15 -17.54 -5.07 0.88
CA GLN A 15 -18.66 -4.97 1.82
C GLN A 15 -18.82 -3.57 2.42
N THR A 16 -17.84 -2.68 2.27
CA THR A 16 -17.93 -1.32 2.77
C THR A 16 -18.99 -0.52 2.02
N LEU A 17 -19.85 0.22 2.74
CA LEU A 17 -20.82 1.14 2.12
C LEU A 17 -20.17 2.22 1.24
N ARG A 18 -18.87 2.48 1.43
CA ARG A 18 -18.09 3.43 0.60
C ARG A 18 -18.08 3.06 -0.88
N THR A 19 -18.05 1.79 -1.24
CA THR A 19 -18.05 1.33 -2.64
C THR A 19 -19.46 1.25 -3.22
N GLY A 20 -20.50 1.43 -2.40
CA GLY A 20 -21.89 1.47 -2.83
C GLY A 20 -22.42 0.11 -3.29
N ALA A 21 -23.43 0.14 -4.15
CA ALA A 21 -24.06 -1.04 -4.74
C ALA A 21 -24.17 -0.84 -6.26
N PRO A 22 -23.07 -0.96 -7.03
CA PRO A 22 -23.10 -0.83 -8.48
C PRO A 22 -24.00 -1.92 -9.10
N ALA A 23 -24.79 -1.53 -10.09
CA ALA A 23 -25.68 -2.43 -10.84
C ALA A 23 -24.99 -3.09 -12.04
N ASP A 24 -23.94 -2.45 -12.55
CA ASP A 24 -23.12 -2.88 -13.69
C ASP A 24 -21.67 -2.38 -13.56
N GLU A 25 -20.80 -2.83 -14.49
CA GLU A 25 -19.37 -2.50 -14.55
C GLU A 25 -19.05 -1.00 -14.70
N ASN A 26 -20.00 -0.19 -15.14
CA ASN A 26 -19.83 1.25 -15.41
C ASN A 26 -20.48 2.13 -14.33
N SER A 27 -21.08 1.52 -13.32
CA SER A 27 -21.82 2.19 -12.24
C SER A 27 -21.04 2.23 -10.93
N GLY A 28 -21.59 2.94 -9.94
CA GLY A 28 -21.03 3.05 -8.59
C GLY A 28 -20.18 4.31 -8.35
N PRO A 29 -19.98 4.67 -7.06
CA PRO A 29 -19.31 5.90 -6.67
C PRO A 29 -17.79 5.86 -6.86
N MET A 30 -17.16 4.69 -6.72
CA MET A 30 -15.70 4.58 -6.61
C MET A 30 -15.01 4.21 -7.94
N PRO A 31 -13.79 4.71 -8.19
CA PRO A 31 -12.98 4.36 -9.36
C PRO A 31 -12.23 3.03 -9.16
N MET A 32 -11.63 2.53 -10.25
CA MET A 32 -10.77 1.34 -10.24
C MET A 32 -9.65 1.40 -9.18
N ALA A 33 -9.12 2.59 -8.90
CA ALA A 33 -8.04 2.80 -7.93
C ALA A 33 -8.35 2.30 -6.50
N CYS A 34 -9.61 2.11 -6.12
CA CYS A 34 -9.95 1.55 -4.81
C CYS A 34 -9.47 0.10 -4.61
N TRP A 35 -9.15 -0.62 -5.69
CA TRP A 35 -8.58 -1.96 -5.62
C TRP A 35 -7.07 -2.00 -5.38
N SER A 36 -6.34 -0.90 -5.63
CA SER A 36 -4.90 -0.92 -5.88
C SER A 36 -4.03 -1.47 -4.73
N CYS A 37 -4.55 -1.36 -3.51
CA CYS A 37 -3.91 -1.81 -2.28
C CYS A 37 -4.67 -2.97 -1.62
N LYS A 38 -5.24 -3.91 -2.40
CA LYS A 38 -6.13 -4.96 -1.87
C LYS A 38 -5.84 -6.38 -2.38
N SER A 39 -5.04 -6.53 -3.43
CA SER A 39 -4.89 -7.82 -4.12
C SER A 39 -3.67 -7.86 -5.05
N PRO A 40 -3.01 -9.01 -5.20
CA PRO A 40 -1.98 -9.23 -6.22
C PRO A 40 -2.52 -9.24 -7.65
N ASP A 41 -3.83 -9.44 -7.85
CA ASP A 41 -4.46 -9.31 -9.18
C ASP A 41 -4.28 -7.91 -9.76
N VAL A 42 -4.04 -6.90 -8.92
CA VAL A 42 -3.71 -5.55 -9.39
C VAL A 42 -2.42 -5.54 -10.20
N ALA A 43 -1.35 -6.18 -9.71
CA ALA A 43 -0.08 -6.27 -10.45
C ALA A 43 -0.28 -6.99 -11.78
N ARG A 44 -0.99 -8.13 -11.75
CA ARG A 44 -1.35 -8.89 -12.95
C ARG A 44 -2.08 -8.03 -13.99
N VAL A 45 -3.12 -7.31 -13.58
CA VAL A 45 -3.90 -6.47 -14.51
C VAL A 45 -3.08 -5.29 -15.02
N ILE A 46 -2.23 -4.67 -14.18
CA ILE A 46 -1.32 -3.60 -14.62
C ILE A 46 -0.34 -4.13 -15.67
N GLU A 47 0.21 -5.33 -15.48
CA GLU A 47 1.11 -5.97 -16.46
C GLU A 47 0.38 -6.29 -17.77
N GLU A 48 -0.83 -6.85 -17.70
CA GLU A 48 -1.63 -7.21 -18.88
C GLU A 48 -2.15 -6.01 -19.68
N ARG A 49 -2.51 -4.92 -18.99
CA ARG A 49 -3.31 -3.81 -19.57
C ARG A 49 -2.63 -2.45 -19.51
N GLY A 50 -1.45 -2.36 -18.91
CA GLY A 50 -0.80 -1.11 -18.55
C GLY A 50 -1.49 -0.38 -17.40
N GLU A 51 -0.76 0.55 -16.77
CA GLU A 51 -1.23 1.29 -15.60
C GLU A 51 -2.48 2.15 -15.91
N ASP A 52 -2.51 2.83 -17.05
CA ASP A 52 -3.66 3.61 -17.49
C ASP A 52 -4.89 2.72 -17.79
N GLY A 53 -4.65 1.57 -18.43
CA GLY A 53 -5.69 0.58 -18.72
C GLY A 53 -6.30 -0.01 -17.44
N TYR A 54 -5.49 -0.19 -16.40
CA TYR A 54 -5.93 -0.60 -15.06
C TYR A 54 -6.79 0.48 -14.38
N PHE A 55 -6.32 1.72 -14.31
CA PHE A 55 -7.00 2.80 -13.58
C PHE A 55 -8.28 3.30 -14.27
N SER A 56 -8.42 3.11 -15.58
CA SER A 56 -9.62 3.54 -16.30
C SER A 56 -10.89 2.80 -15.85
N GLY A 57 -11.97 3.54 -15.63
CA GLY A 57 -13.30 3.01 -15.32
C GLY A 57 -13.64 2.95 -13.82
N LYS A 58 -14.76 2.29 -13.53
CA LYS A 58 -15.30 2.19 -12.16
C LYS A 58 -14.74 1.00 -11.42
N TRP A 59 -14.78 1.08 -10.09
CA TRP A 59 -14.45 -0.01 -9.17
C TRP A 59 -15.19 -1.32 -9.55
N ALA A 60 -16.45 -1.21 -9.98
CA ALA A 60 -17.26 -2.36 -10.36
C ALA A 60 -16.69 -3.16 -11.55
N ARG A 61 -15.95 -2.51 -12.46
CA ARG A 61 -15.48 -3.08 -13.74
C ARG A 61 -14.70 -4.38 -13.58
N LEU A 62 -13.81 -4.42 -12.59
CA LEU A 62 -12.92 -5.57 -12.37
C LEU A 62 -13.30 -6.39 -11.14
N GLY A 63 -14.56 -6.31 -10.68
CA GLY A 63 -15.03 -7.06 -9.52
C GLY A 63 -14.82 -8.58 -9.62
N SER A 64 -14.92 -9.13 -10.84
CA SER A 64 -14.67 -10.56 -11.15
C SER A 64 -13.21 -10.90 -11.44
N GLU A 65 -12.34 -9.90 -11.60
CA GLU A 65 -10.92 -10.08 -11.96
C GLU A 65 -9.99 -9.94 -10.75
N ILE A 66 -10.41 -9.14 -9.76
CA ILE A 66 -9.66 -8.87 -8.54
C ILE A 66 -10.28 -9.68 -7.41
N VAL A 67 -9.76 -10.88 -7.20
CA VAL A 67 -10.41 -11.96 -6.43
C VAL A 67 -9.49 -12.66 -5.44
N ASN A 68 -8.18 -12.49 -5.56
CA ASN A 68 -7.18 -13.04 -4.62
C ASN A 68 -6.86 -12.00 -3.53
N PRO A 69 -6.88 -12.36 -2.24
CA PRO A 69 -6.49 -11.44 -1.17
C PRO A 69 -5.00 -11.07 -1.27
N ILE A 70 -4.59 -10.01 -0.56
CA ILE A 70 -3.20 -9.56 -0.46
C ILE A 70 -2.27 -10.77 -0.25
N GLY A 71 -1.23 -10.89 -1.08
CA GLY A 71 -0.45 -12.12 -1.18
C GLY A 71 0.97 -11.94 -1.71
N CYS A 72 1.60 -13.06 -2.09
CA CYS A 72 3.03 -13.15 -2.39
C CYS A 72 3.48 -12.12 -3.42
N SER A 73 2.79 -12.05 -4.56
CA SER A 73 3.12 -11.17 -5.68
C SER A 73 2.75 -9.70 -5.46
N ASP A 74 2.33 -9.30 -4.25
CA ASP A 74 2.31 -7.89 -3.87
C ASP A 74 3.69 -7.41 -3.40
N CYS A 75 4.51 -8.30 -2.82
CA CYS A 75 5.75 -7.95 -2.12
C CYS A 75 7.01 -8.62 -2.67
N HIS A 76 6.85 -9.67 -3.49
CA HIS A 76 7.94 -10.53 -3.97
C HIS A 76 7.94 -10.63 -5.48
N ASP A 77 9.12 -10.67 -6.09
CA ASP A 77 9.27 -11.15 -7.47
C ASP A 77 9.19 -12.69 -7.49
N THR A 78 7.96 -13.18 -7.57
CA THR A 78 7.67 -14.62 -7.57
C THR A 78 8.11 -15.33 -8.86
N ARG A 79 8.65 -14.61 -9.85
CA ARG A 79 9.19 -15.18 -11.10
C ARG A 79 10.69 -15.43 -11.03
N SER A 80 11.37 -14.87 -10.04
CA SER A 80 12.80 -15.04 -9.82
C SER A 80 13.12 -16.47 -9.39
N GLU A 81 14.14 -17.07 -10.01
CA GLU A 81 14.62 -18.39 -9.61
C GLU A 81 15.16 -18.40 -8.17
N LYS A 82 15.67 -17.26 -7.69
CA LYS A 82 16.09 -17.12 -6.29
C LYS A 82 14.92 -17.22 -5.32
N PHE A 83 13.73 -16.74 -5.71
CA PHE A 83 12.52 -16.90 -4.91
C PHE A 83 12.16 -18.38 -4.75
N ASN A 84 12.27 -19.18 -5.82
CA ASN A 84 12.09 -20.63 -5.75
C ASN A 84 13.10 -21.31 -4.80
N GLN A 85 14.26 -20.71 -4.63
CA GLN A 85 15.32 -21.18 -3.74
C GLN A 85 15.20 -20.65 -2.29
N GLY A 86 14.13 -19.92 -1.99
CA GLY A 86 13.82 -19.41 -0.65
C GLY A 86 14.42 -18.03 -0.32
N GLU A 87 15.02 -17.35 -1.29
CA GLU A 87 15.37 -15.93 -1.14
C GLU A 87 14.10 -15.06 -1.20
N PRO A 88 14.06 -13.91 -0.50
CA PRO A 88 12.86 -13.10 -0.46
C PRO A 88 12.59 -12.36 -1.79
N GLU A 89 13.60 -11.95 -2.55
CA GLU A 89 13.40 -11.21 -3.82
C GLU A 89 12.34 -10.09 -3.71
N LEU A 90 12.50 -9.21 -2.70
CA LEU A 90 11.53 -8.13 -2.43
C LEU A 90 11.39 -7.22 -3.66
N ALA A 91 10.15 -6.90 -4.02
CA ALA A 91 9.83 -6.10 -5.19
C ALA A 91 8.74 -5.06 -4.90
N LEU A 92 8.81 -3.92 -5.59
CA LEU A 92 7.66 -3.06 -5.79
C LEU A 92 6.89 -3.57 -7.00
N THR A 93 5.59 -3.76 -6.86
CA THR A 93 4.72 -4.34 -7.90
C THR A 93 3.70 -3.32 -8.42
N ARG A 94 3.91 -2.06 -8.04
CA ARG A 94 3.01 -0.93 -8.22
C ARG A 94 3.83 0.26 -8.77
N PRO A 95 3.72 0.60 -10.07
CA PRO A 95 4.56 1.64 -10.67
C PRO A 95 4.42 3.02 -10.02
N TYR A 96 3.23 3.38 -9.52
CA TYR A 96 3.03 4.62 -8.76
C TYR A 96 3.84 4.70 -7.46
N VAL A 97 4.26 3.56 -6.90
CA VAL A 97 5.09 3.49 -5.69
C VAL A 97 6.56 3.73 -6.02
N GLU A 98 7.06 3.15 -7.11
CA GLU A 98 8.41 3.42 -7.62
C GLU A 98 8.59 4.92 -7.86
N ARG A 99 7.65 5.55 -8.58
CA ARG A 99 7.65 7.00 -8.81
C ARG A 99 7.63 7.80 -7.50
N ALA A 100 6.85 7.36 -6.50
CA ALA A 100 6.80 8.02 -5.21
C ALA A 100 8.15 7.91 -4.44
N PHE A 101 8.83 6.78 -4.55
CA PHE A 101 10.16 6.60 -3.97
C PHE A 101 11.24 7.41 -4.69
N ASP A 102 11.15 7.53 -6.01
CA ASP A 102 12.07 8.33 -6.81
C ASP A 102 11.99 9.82 -6.45
N VAL A 103 10.79 10.38 -6.27
CA VAL A 103 10.65 11.82 -5.93
C VAL A 103 11.22 12.19 -4.57
N ILE A 104 11.35 11.23 -3.64
CA ILE A 104 12.00 11.43 -2.34
C ILE A 104 13.45 10.95 -2.31
N GLY A 105 14.06 10.66 -3.46
CA GLY A 105 15.46 10.25 -3.59
C GLY A 105 15.77 8.90 -2.96
N LYS A 106 14.80 7.98 -2.95
CA LYS A 106 14.92 6.64 -2.38
C LYS A 106 14.60 5.58 -3.42
N ASN A 107 15.25 5.60 -4.59
CA ASN A 107 15.06 4.60 -5.64
C ASN A 107 15.16 3.17 -5.07
N PHE A 108 14.15 2.34 -5.32
CA PHE A 108 14.03 1.03 -4.66
C PHE A 108 15.23 0.13 -4.91
N ASP A 109 15.78 0.08 -6.12
CA ASP A 109 16.87 -0.84 -6.46
C ASP A 109 18.16 -0.51 -5.74
N GLU A 110 18.38 0.77 -5.45
CA GLU A 110 19.54 1.31 -4.73
C GLU A 110 19.39 1.25 -3.20
N GLN A 111 18.19 0.92 -2.69
CA GLN A 111 17.95 0.83 -1.25
C GLN A 111 18.67 -0.34 -0.59
N SER A 112 19.07 -0.13 0.67
CA SER A 112 19.53 -1.22 1.53
C SER A 112 18.41 -2.25 1.75
N ARG A 113 18.78 -3.47 2.16
CA ARG A 113 17.81 -4.53 2.47
C ARG A 113 16.76 -4.10 3.50
N LEU A 114 17.17 -3.35 4.54
CA LEU A 114 16.26 -2.83 5.56
C LEU A 114 15.30 -1.80 4.96
N ASP A 115 15.83 -0.86 4.17
CA ASP A 115 15.00 0.14 3.51
C ASP A 115 13.97 -0.53 2.57
N LYS A 116 14.36 -1.59 1.82
CA LYS A 116 13.44 -2.39 0.99
C LYS A 116 12.33 -3.06 1.80
N GLN A 117 12.63 -3.55 3.01
CA GLN A 117 11.63 -4.14 3.91
C GLN A 117 10.57 -3.13 4.36
N ALA A 118 10.92 -1.86 4.55
CA ALA A 118 9.93 -0.82 4.82
C ALA A 118 9.16 -0.43 3.54
N SER A 119 9.85 -0.39 2.40
CA SER A 119 9.29 0.03 1.11
C SER A 119 8.20 -0.89 0.58
N VAL A 120 8.32 -2.21 0.79
CA VAL A 120 7.25 -3.14 0.38
C VAL A 120 5.94 -2.88 1.12
N CYS A 121 5.99 -2.47 2.40
CA CYS A 121 4.81 -2.05 3.18
C CYS A 121 4.25 -0.71 2.68
N ALA A 122 5.13 0.20 2.26
CA ALA A 122 4.79 1.52 1.75
C ALA A 122 4.08 1.49 0.38
N GLN A 123 3.95 0.33 -0.27
CA GLN A 123 3.09 0.22 -1.45
C GLN A 123 1.62 0.49 -1.13
N CYS A 124 1.21 0.31 0.13
CA CYS A 124 -0.18 0.43 0.57
C CYS A 124 -0.36 1.30 1.82
N HIS A 125 0.58 1.25 2.77
CA HIS A 125 0.45 1.95 4.06
C HIS A 125 0.98 3.38 4.02
N VAL A 126 0.33 4.20 3.20
CA VAL A 126 0.73 5.59 2.91
C VAL A 126 -0.47 6.52 2.78
N GLU A 127 -0.20 7.81 2.82
CA GLU A 127 -1.10 8.83 2.30
C GLU A 127 -1.21 8.74 0.77
N TYR A 128 -2.42 8.93 0.23
CA TYR A 128 -2.62 8.96 -1.21
C TYR A 128 -3.89 9.74 -1.58
N TYR A 129 -3.88 10.24 -2.82
CA TYR A 129 -5.05 10.80 -3.47
C TYR A 129 -5.22 10.26 -4.89
N PHE A 130 -6.34 10.62 -5.53
CA PHE A 130 -6.62 10.26 -6.91
C PHE A 130 -6.39 11.44 -7.85
N THR A 131 -5.48 11.25 -8.81
CA THR A 131 -5.06 12.28 -9.77
C THR A 131 -5.52 11.98 -11.20
N GLY A 132 -5.64 13.03 -12.00
CA GLY A 132 -5.95 12.93 -13.43
C GLY A 132 -7.37 12.43 -13.75
N PRO A 133 -7.68 12.25 -15.04
CA PRO A 133 -9.00 11.83 -15.50
C PRO A 133 -9.31 10.37 -15.14
N THR A 134 -8.29 9.50 -15.07
CA THR A 134 -8.43 8.08 -14.72
C THR A 134 -8.45 7.83 -13.21
N LYS A 135 -8.30 8.86 -12.38
CA LYS A 135 -8.24 8.74 -10.91
C LYS A 135 -7.12 7.80 -10.44
N ALA A 136 -5.95 7.89 -11.08
CA ALA A 136 -4.77 7.11 -10.71
C ALA A 136 -4.30 7.42 -9.28
N VAL A 137 -3.76 6.40 -8.60
CA VAL A 137 -3.15 6.58 -7.27
C VAL A 137 -1.87 7.40 -7.41
N LYS A 138 -1.74 8.44 -6.58
CA LYS A 138 -0.48 9.18 -6.40
C LYS A 138 -0.26 9.48 -4.93
N PHE A 139 0.98 9.36 -4.48
CA PHE A 139 1.40 9.76 -3.12
C PHE A 139 1.81 11.23 -3.17
N PRO A 140 1.34 12.10 -2.25
CA PRO A 140 1.60 13.55 -2.30
C PRO A 140 2.99 13.90 -1.76
N TRP A 141 4.03 13.23 -2.24
CA TRP A 141 5.38 13.30 -1.67
C TRP A 141 6.33 14.24 -2.41
N ASP A 142 5.88 14.88 -3.50
CA ASP A 142 6.70 15.73 -4.37
C ASP A 142 7.37 16.90 -3.62
N MET A 143 6.80 17.34 -2.48
CA MET A 143 7.38 18.38 -1.62
C MET A 143 8.00 17.83 -0.32
N GLY A 144 7.94 16.52 -0.08
CA GLY A 144 8.31 15.88 1.16
C GLY A 144 7.18 15.02 1.75
N THR A 145 7.49 14.30 2.83
CA THR A 145 6.56 13.35 3.46
C THR A 145 6.03 13.83 4.81
N THR A 146 6.32 15.06 5.21
CA THR A 146 5.76 15.62 6.44
C THR A 146 4.36 16.16 6.17
N VAL A 147 3.53 16.30 7.21
CA VAL A 147 2.20 16.90 7.08
C VAL A 147 2.25 18.31 6.48
N GLY A 148 3.26 19.11 6.84
CA GLY A 148 3.41 20.47 6.34
C GLY A 148 3.85 20.51 4.87
N ASP A 149 4.59 19.52 4.40
CA ASP A 149 4.96 19.42 2.99
C ASP A 149 3.78 18.98 2.13
N MET A 150 3.00 18.01 2.61
CA MET A 150 1.79 17.54 1.92
C MET A 150 0.71 18.62 1.87
N GLU A 151 0.52 19.41 2.94
CA GLU A 151 -0.42 20.53 2.97
C GLU A 151 -0.06 21.57 1.89
N LYS A 152 1.22 21.99 1.83
CA LYS A 152 1.71 22.90 0.78
C LYS A 152 1.53 22.32 -0.63
N TYR A 153 1.78 21.03 -0.79
CA TYR A 153 1.61 20.34 -2.07
C TYR A 153 0.16 20.40 -2.56
N TYR A 154 -0.80 20.09 -1.69
CA TYR A 154 -2.21 20.13 -2.05
C TYR A 154 -2.72 21.57 -2.28
N ASP A 155 -2.28 22.53 -1.47
CA ASP A 155 -2.61 23.95 -1.64
C ASP A 155 -2.10 24.49 -2.98
N ALA A 156 -0.86 24.14 -3.36
CA ALA A 156 -0.27 24.56 -4.64
C ALA A 156 -1.04 24.00 -5.86
N LEU A 157 -1.76 22.90 -5.69
CA LEU A 157 -2.60 22.28 -6.72
C LEU A 157 -4.05 22.78 -6.71
N ASP A 158 -4.45 23.60 -5.72
CA ASP A 158 -5.86 23.89 -5.43
C ASP A 158 -6.71 22.60 -5.36
N PHE A 159 -6.14 21.55 -4.77
CA PHE A 159 -6.76 20.24 -4.72
C PHE A 159 -7.74 20.12 -3.55
N LYS A 160 -8.83 19.37 -3.78
CA LYS A 160 -9.74 18.93 -2.72
C LYS A 160 -10.29 17.54 -3.03
N ASP A 161 -10.43 16.73 -1.99
CA ASP A 161 -11.08 15.42 -2.09
C ASP A 161 -12.61 15.57 -2.12
N TRP A 162 -13.17 16.43 -1.25
CA TRP A 162 -14.60 16.73 -1.25
C TRP A 162 -14.87 18.14 -0.72
N THR A 163 -16.08 18.64 -0.97
CA THR A 163 -16.57 19.86 -0.32
C THR A 163 -17.42 19.45 0.87
N HIS A 164 -17.06 19.92 2.07
CA HIS A 164 -17.77 19.55 3.29
C HIS A 164 -19.23 20.00 3.23
N ALA A 165 -20.17 19.07 3.45
CA ALA A 165 -21.60 19.32 3.21
C ALA A 165 -22.20 20.41 4.11
N VAL A 166 -21.64 20.63 5.31
CA VAL A 166 -22.14 21.63 6.27
C VAL A 166 -21.45 22.97 6.05
N SER A 167 -20.13 23.03 6.27
CA SER A 167 -19.34 24.27 6.25
C SER A 167 -18.96 24.76 4.85
N LYS A 168 -19.15 23.95 3.81
CA LYS A 168 -18.75 24.22 2.42
C LYS A 168 -17.24 24.37 2.21
N ALA A 169 -16.42 24.03 3.21
CA ALA A 169 -14.97 24.04 3.11
C ALA A 169 -14.47 23.00 2.09
N PRO A 170 -13.43 23.32 1.29
CA PRO A 170 -12.70 22.35 0.50
C PRO A 170 -11.84 21.47 1.43
N MET A 171 -12.07 20.16 1.44
CA MET A 171 -11.44 19.25 2.39
C MET A 171 -10.39 18.37 1.72
N LEU A 172 -9.33 18.10 2.47
CA LEU A 172 -8.34 17.06 2.22
C LEU A 172 -8.63 15.85 3.11
N LYS A 173 -8.47 14.64 2.57
CA LYS A 173 -8.72 13.39 3.30
C LYS A 173 -7.41 12.64 3.53
N ALA A 174 -6.96 12.56 4.78
CA ALA A 174 -5.81 11.71 5.11
C ALA A 174 -6.15 10.20 5.18
N GLN A 175 -5.36 9.35 4.53
CA GLN A 175 -5.41 7.89 4.53
C GLN A 175 -4.15 7.32 5.18
N HIS A 176 -4.31 6.58 6.29
CA HIS A 176 -3.32 5.67 6.89
C HIS A 176 -1.83 5.91 6.54
N PRO A 177 -1.24 7.06 6.96
CA PRO A 177 0.11 7.48 6.59
C PRO A 177 1.19 6.72 7.39
N GLY A 178 1.19 5.39 7.26
CA GLY A 178 2.00 4.48 8.07
C GLY A 178 3.49 4.64 7.82
N PHE A 179 3.90 4.70 6.56
CA PHE A 179 5.29 4.90 6.18
C PHE A 179 5.80 6.29 6.58
N GLU A 180 5.02 7.33 6.32
CA GLU A 180 5.40 8.71 6.58
C GLU A 180 5.55 9.00 8.07
N THR A 181 4.59 8.53 8.87
CA THR A 181 4.66 8.70 10.33
C THR A 181 5.73 7.81 10.97
N TRP A 182 5.96 6.59 10.45
CA TRP A 182 7.07 5.73 10.89
C TRP A 182 8.43 6.42 10.68
N ARG A 183 8.65 7.07 9.53
CA ARG A 183 9.89 7.79 9.21
C ARG A 183 10.18 8.93 10.18
N GLU A 184 9.15 9.61 10.66
CA GLU A 184 9.30 10.69 11.65
C GLU A 184 9.50 10.19 13.07
N GLY A 185 9.06 8.96 13.35
CA GLY A 185 9.23 8.28 14.64
C GLY A 185 10.67 7.85 14.93
N ILE A 186 10.97 7.63 16.21
CA ILE A 186 12.33 7.26 16.66
C ILE A 186 12.78 5.90 16.09
N HIS A 187 11.86 4.95 15.93
CA HIS A 187 12.15 3.65 15.31
C HIS A 187 12.60 3.82 13.85
N GLY A 188 11.85 4.58 13.03
CA GLY A 188 12.23 4.85 11.64
C GLY A 188 13.52 5.65 11.53
N LYS A 189 13.74 6.64 12.40
CA LYS A 189 15.01 7.39 12.48
C LYS A 189 16.22 6.51 12.80
N ASN A 190 16.02 5.41 13.51
CA ASN A 190 17.05 4.41 13.82
C ASN A 190 17.01 3.18 12.89
N LYS A 191 16.24 3.23 11.79
CA LYS A 191 16.06 2.12 10.85
C LYS A 191 15.57 0.80 11.46
N VAL A 192 14.78 0.87 12.53
CA VAL A 192 13.94 -0.27 12.96
C VAL A 192 12.74 -0.29 12.02
N VAL A 193 12.66 -1.31 11.17
CA VAL A 193 11.74 -1.34 10.02
C VAL A 193 10.46 -2.09 10.35
N CYS A 194 9.45 -1.94 9.48
CA CYS A 194 8.12 -2.54 9.66
C CYS A 194 8.20 -4.05 9.95
N VAL A 195 9.11 -4.75 9.25
CA VAL A 195 9.32 -6.19 9.35
C VAL A 195 9.86 -6.61 10.71
N ASP A 196 10.69 -5.80 11.38
CA ASP A 196 11.27 -6.14 12.70
C ASP A 196 10.17 -6.34 13.76
N CYS A 197 9.08 -5.59 13.67
CA CYS A 197 7.96 -5.68 14.61
C CYS A 197 6.81 -6.56 14.09
N HIS A 198 6.48 -6.47 12.81
CA HIS A 198 5.24 -7.09 12.28
C HIS A 198 5.46 -8.42 11.57
N MET A 199 6.70 -8.78 11.27
CA MET A 199 7.09 -9.99 10.54
C MET A 199 8.41 -10.53 11.10
N PRO A 200 8.47 -10.87 12.40
CA PRO A 200 9.72 -11.28 13.04
C PRO A 200 10.29 -12.56 12.44
N LYS A 201 11.59 -12.78 12.63
CA LYS A 201 12.20 -14.08 12.39
C LYS A 201 11.78 -15.05 13.48
N VAL A 202 11.35 -16.25 13.08
CA VAL A 202 10.85 -17.29 13.98
C VAL A 202 11.44 -18.64 13.57
N THR A 203 11.55 -19.56 14.52
CA THR A 203 12.21 -20.86 14.33
C THR A 203 11.18 -21.99 14.40
N LYS A 204 11.20 -22.90 13.42
CA LYS A 204 10.41 -24.13 13.45
C LYS A 204 10.97 -25.13 14.47
N GLU A 205 10.20 -26.18 14.77
CA GLU A 205 10.66 -27.29 15.62
C GLU A 205 11.93 -27.97 15.08
N ASP A 206 12.13 -27.98 13.76
CA ASP A 206 13.31 -28.54 13.10
C ASP A 206 14.54 -27.61 13.09
N GLY A 207 14.45 -26.42 13.69
CA GLY A 207 15.52 -25.42 13.72
C GLY A 207 15.57 -24.47 12.52
N THR A 208 14.69 -24.61 11.53
CA THR A 208 14.65 -23.71 10.38
C THR A 208 14.13 -22.33 10.76
N VAL A 209 14.91 -21.27 10.46
CA VAL A 209 14.52 -19.87 10.66
C VAL A 209 13.79 -19.33 9.43
N TYR A 210 12.63 -18.71 9.63
CA TYR A 210 11.84 -18.09 8.57
C TYR A 210 11.19 -16.78 9.04
N THR A 211 10.65 -15.98 8.12
CA THR A 211 9.90 -14.77 8.45
C THR A 211 8.46 -15.14 8.75
N ASP A 212 7.92 -14.74 9.91
CA ASP A 212 6.49 -14.89 10.19
C ASP A 212 5.68 -13.97 9.25
N HIS A 213 4.74 -14.56 8.50
CA HIS A 213 3.87 -13.85 7.58
C HIS A 213 2.46 -13.59 8.14
N LYS A 214 2.20 -13.96 9.40
CA LYS A 214 1.00 -13.53 10.14
C LYS A 214 1.16 -12.07 10.58
N VAL A 215 1.11 -11.16 9.61
CA VAL A 215 1.20 -9.71 9.84
C VAL A 215 0.08 -9.29 10.79
N GLY A 216 0.46 -8.74 11.94
CA GLY A 216 -0.49 -8.47 13.02
C GLY A 216 0.08 -7.57 14.10
N ASN A 217 -0.43 -7.71 15.32
CA ASN A 217 0.05 -6.95 16.47
C ASN A 217 1.40 -7.50 16.94
N PRO A 218 2.49 -6.70 16.98
CA PRO A 218 3.80 -7.15 17.45
C PRO A 218 3.79 -7.76 18.85
N PHE A 219 2.89 -7.27 19.73
CA PHE A 219 2.76 -7.78 21.09
C PHE A 219 2.30 -9.25 21.18
N ASP A 220 1.67 -9.80 20.13
CA ASP A 220 1.30 -11.21 20.08
C ASP A 220 2.55 -12.12 20.04
N ARG A 221 3.71 -11.57 19.68
CA ARG A 221 5.03 -12.22 19.63
C ARG A 221 6.09 -11.32 20.25
N PHE A 222 5.87 -10.86 21.48
CA PHE A 222 6.76 -9.92 22.17
C PHE A 222 8.22 -10.41 22.23
N GLU A 223 8.43 -11.71 22.51
CA GLU A 223 9.77 -12.32 22.61
C GLU A 223 10.56 -12.24 21.29
N ASP A 224 9.89 -12.41 20.16
CA ASP A 224 10.51 -12.37 18.83
C ASP A 224 10.55 -10.96 18.21
N THR A 225 9.98 -9.96 18.88
CA THR A 225 9.86 -8.59 18.37
C THR A 225 10.54 -7.59 19.31
N CYS A 226 9.85 -7.14 20.35
CA CYS A 226 10.33 -6.07 21.23
C CYS A 226 11.48 -6.49 22.16
N ALA A 227 11.63 -7.79 22.45
CA ALA A 227 12.63 -8.30 23.38
C ALA A 227 13.98 -8.67 22.72
N GLN A 228 14.12 -8.44 21.41
CA GLN A 228 15.34 -8.73 20.63
C GLN A 228 16.49 -7.75 20.92
#